data_AF-A0A6J4BVV7-F1
#
_entry.id   AF-A0A6J4BVV7-F1
#
_cell.length_a   1.000
_cell.length_b   1.000
_cell.length_c   1.000
_cell.angle_alpha   90.00
_cell.angle_beta   90.00
_cell.angle_gamma   90.00
#
_symmetry.space_group_name_H-M   'P 1'
#
loop_
_entity.id
_entity.type
_entity.pdbx_description
1 polymer ?
#
loop_
_entity_poly.entity_id
_entity_poly.type
_entity_poly.pdbx_seq_one_letter_code
_entity_poly.pdbx_strand_id
1 'polypeptide(L)'
;MRNSLTIPSQYLETIDIFTTDGTLRLVSKDDFFSQCPTGRPEVFIKTGKSWMIKPYPAPGTTVFLHYYAETLPLLTDEDENVWSQSGFSAVVYAAAALAANYFQMEDQYVLSFQSKSDSLVEAILSQDLSEKWSGKTNMGRVSGRGDY
;
A
#
# COMPACT_ATOMS: atom_id res chain seq x y z
N MET A 1 27.05 -6.66 16.22
CA MET A 1 26.44 -6.25 14.95
C MET A 1 25.00 -5.84 15.22
N ARG A 2 24.55 -4.65 14.80
CA ARG A 2 23.15 -4.23 14.97
C ARG A 2 22.32 -4.88 13.87
N ASN A 3 21.58 -5.92 14.23
CA ASN A 3 20.59 -6.53 13.35
C ASN A 3 19.28 -5.74 13.45
N SER A 4 19.23 -4.67 12.66
CA SER A 4 18.06 -3.80 12.56
C SER A 4 17.77 -3.57 11.09
N LEU A 5 16.54 -3.85 10.66
CA LEU A 5 16.04 -3.50 9.34
C LEU A 5 15.65 -2.02 9.34
N THR A 6 16.08 -1.28 8.31
CA THR A 6 15.65 0.09 8.09
C THR A 6 14.31 0.08 7.37
N ILE A 7 13.29 0.70 7.99
CA ILE A 7 11.96 0.80 7.41
C ILE A 7 11.81 2.16 6.72
N PRO A 8 11.20 2.23 5.52
CA PRO A 8 10.90 3.49 4.86
C PRO A 8 10.07 4.44 5.72
N SER A 9 10.24 5.75 5.54
CA SER A 9 9.52 6.77 6.33
C SER A 9 8.02 6.81 6.03
N GLN A 10 7.60 6.37 4.85
CA GLN A 10 6.20 6.32 4.42
C GLN A 10 5.51 5.01 4.83
N TYR A 11 6.13 4.16 5.65
CA TYR A 11 5.55 2.88 6.05
C TYR A 11 4.26 3.04 6.88
N LEU A 12 3.21 2.32 6.48
CA LEU A 12 1.98 2.19 7.26
C LEU A 12 1.87 0.80 7.89
N GLU A 13 1.89 -0.24 7.05
CA GLU A 13 1.62 -1.61 7.47
C GLU A 13 2.45 -2.62 6.66
N THR A 14 2.82 -3.74 7.28
CA THR A 14 3.59 -4.81 6.64
C THR A 14 2.64 -5.80 6.01
N ILE A 15 2.90 -6.14 4.76
CA ILE A 15 2.22 -7.24 4.06
C ILE A 15 2.99 -8.52 4.37
N ASP A 16 4.29 -8.54 4.03
CA ASP A 16 5.18 -9.65 4.34
C ASP A 16 6.65 -9.18 4.43
N ILE A 17 7.47 -10.02 5.06
CA ILE A 17 8.94 -9.91 5.01
C ILE A 17 9.44 -11.27 4.58
N PHE A 18 10.31 -11.33 3.58
CA PHE A 18 10.81 -12.60 3.06
C PHE A 18 12.25 -12.49 2.60
N THR A 19 12.92 -13.63 2.55
CA THR A 19 14.21 -13.81 1.88
C THR A 19 14.01 -14.68 0.64
N THR A 20 15.07 -14.90 -0.12
CA THR A 20 15.09 -15.91 -1.20
C THR A 20 14.66 -17.30 -0.73
N ASP A 21 14.84 -17.57 0.56
CA ASP A 21 14.61 -18.89 1.10
C ASP A 21 13.16 -19.05 1.59
N GLY A 22 12.49 -17.95 1.96
CA GLY A 22 11.07 -17.93 2.31
C GLY A 22 10.63 -16.76 3.20
N THR A 23 9.35 -16.76 3.57
CA THR A 23 8.71 -15.70 4.37
C THR A 23 9.02 -15.82 5.85
N LEU A 24 9.30 -14.69 6.49
CA LEU A 24 9.55 -14.57 7.93
C LEU A 24 8.23 -14.42 8.68
N ARG A 25 8.20 -14.94 9.92
CA ARG A 25 7.03 -14.89 10.80
C ARG A 25 7.21 -13.89 11.91
N LEU A 26 6.16 -13.13 12.21
CA LEU A 26 6.11 -12.31 13.42
C LEU A 26 5.97 -13.21 14.64
N VAL A 27 6.81 -13.00 15.65
CA VAL A 27 6.79 -13.77 16.90
C VAL A 27 6.77 -12.88 18.13
N SER A 28 6.54 -13.45 19.31
CA SER A 28 6.71 -12.72 20.57
C SER A 28 8.19 -12.40 20.84
N LYS A 29 8.45 -11.47 21.76
CA LYS A 29 9.85 -11.16 22.14
C LYS A 29 10.55 -12.38 22.74
N ASP A 30 9.86 -13.16 23.57
CA ASP A 30 10.43 -14.32 24.24
C ASP A 30 10.81 -15.41 23.23
N ASP A 31 9.93 -15.67 22.26
CA ASP A 31 10.21 -16.59 21.16
C ASP A 31 11.39 -16.09 20.33
N PHE A 32 11.46 -14.79 20.02
CA PHE A 32 12.56 -14.23 19.26
C PHE A 32 13.91 -14.33 19.97
N PHE A 33 13.96 -14.13 21.29
CA PHE A 33 15.20 -14.21 22.03
C PHE A 33 15.65 -15.65 22.28
N SER A 34 14.73 -16.62 22.29
CA SER A 34 15.06 -18.05 22.35
C SER A 34 15.55 -18.64 21.02
N GLN A 35 15.27 -18.00 19.88
CA GLN A 35 15.77 -18.44 18.58
C GLN A 35 17.30 -18.39 18.46
N CYS A 36 17.85 -19.39 17.76
CA CYS A 36 19.26 -19.46 17.42
C CYS A 36 19.70 -18.19 16.64
N PRO A 37 20.82 -17.54 17.00
CA PRO A 37 21.27 -16.34 16.31
C PRO A 37 21.88 -16.62 14.93
N THR A 38 22.25 -17.86 14.63
CA THR A 38 22.92 -18.25 13.38
C THR A 38 22.02 -19.15 12.54
N GLY A 39 22.09 -18.97 11.22
CA GLY A 39 21.32 -19.75 10.26
C GLY A 39 20.54 -18.86 9.31
N ARG A 40 19.47 -19.44 8.76
CA ARG A 40 18.59 -18.78 7.82
C ARG A 40 17.56 -17.92 8.58
N PRO A 41 17.27 -16.67 8.18
CA PRO A 41 16.22 -15.87 8.81
C PRO A 41 14.83 -16.51 8.67
N GLU A 42 14.11 -16.60 9.78
CA GLU A 42 12.79 -17.24 9.84
C GLU A 42 11.76 -16.42 10.61
N VAL A 43 12.20 -15.60 11.54
CA VAL A 43 11.32 -14.83 12.42
C VAL A 43 11.74 -13.37 12.46
N PHE A 44 10.78 -12.51 12.78
CA PHE A 44 11.04 -11.10 13.05
C PHE A 44 10.22 -10.59 14.22
N ILE A 45 10.68 -9.50 14.81
CA ILE A 45 9.95 -8.72 15.81
C ILE A 45 10.01 -7.23 15.50
N LYS A 46 8.97 -6.52 15.91
CA LYS A 46 8.91 -5.06 15.91
C LYS A 46 9.04 -4.55 17.35
N THR A 47 10.11 -3.82 17.65
CA THR A 47 10.31 -3.18 18.96
C THR A 47 10.48 -1.67 18.77
N GLY A 48 9.41 -0.92 19.02
CA GLY A 48 9.38 0.52 18.77
C GLY A 48 9.61 0.83 17.29
N LYS A 49 10.69 1.58 17.00
CA LYS A 49 11.12 1.91 15.63
C LYS A 49 12.04 0.85 15.02
N SER A 50 12.49 -0.13 15.79
CA SER A 50 13.47 -1.12 15.34
C SER A 50 12.81 -2.42 14.96
N TRP A 51 13.19 -2.94 13.81
CA TRP A 51 12.73 -4.23 13.29
C TRP A 51 13.90 -5.18 13.30
N MET A 52 13.75 -6.31 13.97
CA MET A 52 14.84 -7.27 14.15
C MET A 52 14.43 -8.59 13.54
N ILE A 53 15.36 -9.25 12.86
CA ILE A 53 15.15 -10.55 12.21
C ILE A 53 16.06 -11.63 12.81
N LYS A 54 15.59 -12.87 12.95
CA LYS A 54 16.43 -13.96 13.43
C LYS A 54 16.12 -15.27 12.72
N PRO A 55 17.08 -16.19 12.62
CA PRO A 55 18.53 -16.00 12.74
C PRO A 55 19.11 -14.83 11.93
N TYR A 56 20.31 -14.36 12.29
CA TYR A 56 20.92 -13.21 11.60
C TYR A 56 21.23 -13.58 10.14
N PRO A 57 20.85 -12.72 9.17
CA PRO A 57 21.14 -12.97 7.77
C PRO A 57 22.66 -13.08 7.56
N ALA A 58 23.07 -14.05 6.76
CA ALA A 58 24.46 -14.14 6.33
C ALA A 58 24.84 -12.90 5.50
N PRO A 59 26.12 -12.51 5.47
CA PRO A 59 26.57 -11.45 4.56
C PRO A 59 26.13 -11.76 3.12
N GLY A 60 25.43 -10.81 2.49
CA GLY A 60 24.90 -10.97 1.13
C GLY A 60 23.45 -11.47 1.04
N THR A 61 22.82 -11.87 2.15
CA THR A 61 21.38 -12.19 2.14
C THR A 61 20.55 -10.92 1.91
N THR A 62 19.73 -10.92 0.85
CA THR A 62 18.73 -9.87 0.61
C THR A 62 17.44 -10.17 1.38
N VAL A 63 16.95 -9.16 2.09
CA VAL A 63 15.65 -9.21 2.77
C VAL A 63 14.72 -8.26 2.05
N PHE A 64 13.57 -8.78 1.65
CA PHE A 64 12.51 -8.05 0.97
C PHE A 64 11.40 -7.72 1.97
N LEU A 65 10.82 -6.53 1.84
CA LEU A 65 9.70 -6.05 2.63
C LEU A 65 8.61 -5.60 1.66
N HIS A 66 7.47 -6.28 1.67
CA HIS A 66 6.25 -5.73 1.11
C HIS A 66 5.49 -4.97 2.19
N TYR A 67 5.09 -3.75 1.87
CA TYR A 67 4.43 -2.87 2.82
C TYR A 67 3.43 -1.96 2.11
N TYR A 68 2.39 -1.56 2.84
CA TYR A 68 1.56 -0.44 2.47
C TYR A 68 2.27 0.86 2.83
N ALA A 69 2.36 1.76 1.86
CA ALA A 69 2.96 3.07 2.00
C ALA A 69 1.89 4.16 2.03
N GLU A 70 2.15 5.23 2.79
CA GLU A 70 1.40 6.47 2.66
C GLU A 70 1.60 7.07 1.28
N THR A 71 0.51 7.46 0.63
CA THR A 71 0.56 8.17 -0.64
C THR A 71 0.89 9.63 -0.40
N LEU A 72 1.78 10.19 -1.22
CA LEU A 72 2.17 11.59 -1.09
C LEU A 72 0.94 12.51 -1.26
N PRO A 73 0.85 13.58 -0.45
CA PRO A 73 -0.20 14.57 -0.59
C PRO A 73 -0.06 15.33 -1.91
N LEU A 74 -1.18 15.75 -2.48
CA LEU A 74 -1.23 16.64 -3.64
C LEU A 74 -1.19 18.09 -3.13
N LEU A 75 -0.02 18.73 -3.14
CA LEU A 75 0.19 20.07 -2.58
C LEU A 75 0.24 21.16 -3.66
N THR A 76 0.74 20.81 -4.83
CA THR A 76 0.87 21.66 -6.01
C THR A 76 0.07 21.07 -7.17
N ASP A 77 -0.13 21.88 -8.22
CA ASP A 77 -0.84 21.49 -9.44
C ASP A 77 -0.06 20.51 -10.33
N GLU A 78 1.24 20.35 -10.09
CA GLU A 78 2.10 19.37 -10.75
C GLU A 78 2.18 18.03 -10.01
N ASP A 79 1.66 17.94 -8.78
CA ASP A 79 1.72 16.72 -7.99
C ASP A 79 0.76 15.66 -8.54
N GLU A 80 1.24 14.43 -8.65
CA GLU A 80 0.44 13.26 -8.94
C GLU A 80 0.73 12.13 -7.96
N ASN A 81 -0.28 11.32 -7.66
CA ASN A 81 -0.13 10.08 -6.91
C ASN A 81 -0.91 8.94 -7.59
N VAL A 82 -0.81 7.73 -7.02
CA VAL A 82 -1.46 6.54 -7.59
C VAL A 82 -2.97 6.72 -7.77
N TRP A 83 -3.62 7.53 -6.92
CA TRP A 83 -5.06 7.78 -6.99
C TRP A 83 -5.40 8.77 -8.09
N SER A 84 -4.64 9.86 -8.23
CA SER A 84 -4.86 10.84 -9.30
C SER A 84 -4.56 10.27 -10.68
N GLN A 85 -3.64 9.31 -10.78
CA GLN A 85 -3.30 8.65 -12.05
C GLN A 85 -4.30 7.56 -12.44
N SER A 86 -4.64 6.65 -11.52
CA SER A 86 -5.46 5.47 -11.83
C SER A 86 -6.96 5.71 -11.65
N GLY A 87 -7.34 6.61 -10.74
CA GLY A 87 -8.73 6.87 -10.34
C GLY A 87 -9.12 8.34 -10.50
N PHE A 88 -8.52 9.05 -11.47
CA PHE A 88 -8.66 10.50 -11.65
C PHE A 88 -10.10 11.01 -11.48
N SER A 89 -11.06 10.45 -12.22
CA SER A 89 -12.45 10.91 -12.19
C SER A 89 -13.11 10.73 -10.82
N ALA A 90 -12.81 9.63 -10.12
CA ALA A 90 -13.33 9.39 -8.77
C ALA A 90 -12.78 10.44 -7.80
N VAL A 91 -11.47 10.71 -7.87
CA VAL A 91 -10.80 11.72 -7.04
C VAL A 91 -11.36 13.13 -7.31
N VAL A 92 -11.56 13.49 -8.58
CA VAL A 92 -12.13 14.80 -8.95
C VAL A 92 -13.56 14.96 -8.45
N TYR A 93 -14.41 13.95 -8.62
CA TYR A 93 -15.79 14.02 -8.12
C TYR A 93 -15.86 14.04 -6.59
N ALA A 94 -15.01 13.29 -5.90
CA ALA A 94 -14.89 13.35 -4.44
C ALA A 94 -14.43 14.75 -3.97
N ALA A 95 -13.42 15.33 -4.63
CA ALA A 95 -12.93 16.66 -4.32
C ALA A 95 -14.00 17.74 -4.60
N ALA A 96 -14.76 17.61 -5.69
CA ALA A 96 -15.87 18.50 -6.01
C ALA A 96 -17.00 18.41 -4.98
N ALA A 97 -17.32 17.21 -4.49
CA ALA A 97 -18.30 17.01 -3.41
C ALA A 97 -17.84 17.70 -2.11
N LEU A 98 -16.56 17.53 -1.75
CA LEU A 98 -15.95 18.17 -0.59
C LEU A 98 -15.98 19.70 -0.71
N ALA A 99 -15.63 20.24 -1.89
CA ALA A 99 -15.68 21.67 -2.15
C ALA A 99 -17.12 22.20 -2.11
N ALA A 100 -18.08 21.51 -2.72
CA ALA A 100 -19.50 21.89 -2.69
C ALA A 100 -20.04 21.95 -1.26
N ASN A 101 -19.67 20.99 -0.40
CA ASN A 101 -20.01 21.00 1.01
C ASN A 101 -19.34 22.18 1.75
N TYR A 102 -18.04 22.38 1.54
CA TYR A 102 -17.28 23.47 2.16
C TYR A 102 -17.85 24.86 1.84
N PHE A 103 -18.22 25.10 0.58
CA PHE A 103 -18.83 26.34 0.13
C PHE A 103 -20.36 26.40 0.34
N GLN A 104 -20.94 25.42 1.04
CA GLN A 104 -22.36 25.37 1.38
C GLN A 104 -23.27 25.51 0.15
N MET A 105 -22.88 24.86 -0.95
CA MET A 105 -23.73 24.72 -2.13
C MET A 105 -24.98 23.90 -1.77
N GLU A 106 -26.02 24.00 -2.61
CA GLU A 106 -27.24 23.22 -2.41
C GLU A 106 -26.94 21.71 -2.35
N ASP A 107 -27.63 21.01 -1.45
CA ASP A 107 -27.41 19.58 -1.17
C ASP A 107 -27.44 18.70 -2.42
N GLN A 108 -28.23 19.07 -3.43
CA GLN A 108 -28.31 18.34 -4.70
C GLN A 108 -26.95 18.24 -5.42
N TYR A 109 -26.10 19.27 -5.33
CA TYR A 109 -24.77 19.24 -5.96
C TYR A 109 -23.82 18.34 -5.18
N VAL A 110 -23.84 18.42 -3.85
CA VAL A 110 -23.03 17.56 -2.97
C VAL A 110 -23.38 16.10 -3.23
N LEU A 111 -24.68 15.76 -3.21
CA LEU A 111 -25.17 14.40 -3.45
C LEU A 111 -24.83 13.88 -4.85
N SER A 112 -24.96 14.72 -5.88
CA SER A 112 -24.66 14.35 -7.27
C SER A 112 -23.17 14.00 -7.46
N PHE A 113 -22.26 14.82 -6.92
CA PHE A 113 -20.83 14.56 -7.01
C PHE A 113 -20.42 13.35 -6.17
N GLN A 114 -20.94 13.23 -4.95
CA GLN A 114 -20.66 12.09 -4.08
C GLN A 114 -21.12 10.78 -4.73
N SER A 115 -22.36 10.73 -5.24
CA SER A 115 -22.92 9.53 -5.88
C SER A 115 -22.11 9.10 -7.11
N LYS A 116 -21.61 10.04 -7.92
CA LYS A 116 -20.73 9.73 -9.05
C LYS A 116 -19.38 9.19 -8.60
N SER A 117 -18.79 9.80 -7.57
CA SER A 117 -17.53 9.31 -6.97
C SER A 117 -17.70 7.88 -6.48
N ASP A 118 -18.75 7.60 -5.70
CA ASP A 118 -19.00 6.29 -5.11
C ASP A 118 -19.17 5.21 -6.19
N SER A 119 -19.93 5.52 -7.26
CA SER A 119 -20.10 4.60 -8.39
C SER A 119 -18.78 4.28 -9.11
N LEU A 120 -17.89 5.26 -9.26
CA LEU A 120 -16.58 5.05 -9.87
C LEU A 120 -15.65 4.24 -8.96
N VAL A 121 -15.70 4.47 -7.64
CA VAL A 121 -14.96 3.66 -6.66
C VAL A 121 -15.43 2.21 -6.70
N GLU A 122 -16.75 1.97 -6.73
CA GLU A 122 -17.32 0.63 -6.86
C GLU A 122 -16.85 -0.06 -8.13
N ALA A 123 -16.79 0.66 -9.26
CA ALA A 123 -16.27 0.11 -10.51
C ALA A 123 -14.80 -0.33 -10.38
N ILE A 124 -13.93 0.48 -9.75
CA ILE A 124 -12.53 0.14 -9.50
C ILE A 124 -12.41 -1.10 -8.60
N LEU A 125 -13.18 -1.16 -7.52
CA LEU A 125 -13.19 -2.32 -6.62
C LEU A 125 -13.66 -3.59 -7.33
N SER A 126 -14.64 -3.49 -8.21
CA SER A 126 -15.12 -4.63 -9.00
C SER A 126 -14.05 -5.17 -9.97
N GLN A 127 -13.21 -4.29 -10.52
CA GLN A 127 -12.08 -4.68 -11.38
C GLN A 127 -11.01 -5.43 -10.57
N ASP A 128 -10.61 -4.91 -9.40
CA ASP A 128 -9.65 -5.57 -8.52
C ASP A 128 -10.12 -6.99 -8.11
N LEU A 129 -11.40 -7.13 -7.77
CA LEU A 129 -12.00 -8.44 -7.51
C LEU A 129 -11.87 -9.34 -8.75
N SER A 130 -12.33 -8.88 -9.92
CA SER A 130 -12.24 -9.66 -11.16
C SER A 130 -10.81 -10.12 -11.47
N GLU A 131 -9.81 -9.25 -11.28
CA GLU A 131 -8.40 -9.57 -11.51
C GLU A 131 -7.90 -10.65 -10.56
N LYS A 132 -8.19 -10.54 -9.27
CA LYS A 132 -7.83 -11.53 -8.24
C LYS A 132 -8.42 -12.91 -8.50
N TRP A 133 -9.62 -12.99 -9.07
CA TRP A 133 -10.27 -14.27 -9.41
C TRP A 133 -9.88 -14.82 -10.79
N SER A 134 -9.24 -14.02 -11.67
CA SER A 134 -9.00 -14.40 -13.08
C SER A 134 -7.80 -15.33 -13.32
N GLY A 135 -6.96 -15.62 -12.33
CA GLY A 135 -5.92 -16.66 -12.41
C GLY A 135 -4.98 -16.55 -13.62
N LYS A 136 -3.91 -15.75 -13.48
CA LYS A 136 -2.85 -15.39 -14.47
C LYS A 136 -3.25 -14.30 -15.48
N THR A 137 -3.01 -13.05 -15.10
CA THR A 137 -3.06 -11.90 -16.00
C THR A 137 -1.70 -11.67 -16.66
N ASN A 138 -1.62 -11.86 -17.98
CA ASN A 138 -0.76 -11.00 -18.80
C ASN A 138 -1.38 -9.59 -18.68
N MET A 139 -0.70 -8.68 -17.98
CA MET A 139 -1.11 -7.28 -17.92
C MET A 139 -1.00 -6.66 -19.32
N GLY A 140 -2.14 -6.56 -20.00
CA GLY A 140 -2.27 -5.69 -21.16
C GLY A 140 -2.26 -4.24 -20.66
N ARG A 141 -1.18 -3.52 -20.95
CA ARG A 141 -1.08 -2.07 -20.77
C ARG A 141 -2.31 -1.40 -21.42
N VAL A 142 -3.10 -0.68 -20.63
CA VAL A 142 -4.26 0.08 -21.14
C VAL A 142 -3.76 1.09 -22.17
N SER A 143 -4.06 0.86 -23.46
CA SER A 143 -3.95 1.90 -24.48
C SER A 143 -5.29 2.62 -24.56
N GLY A 144 -5.40 3.74 -23.86
CA GLY A 144 -6.62 4.53 -23.86
C GLY A 144 -6.37 5.87 -23.18
N ARG A 145 -5.57 6.72 -23.83
CA ARG A 145 -5.46 8.13 -23.45
C ARG A 145 -6.72 8.83 -23.98
N GLY A 146 -7.75 8.89 -23.15
CA GLY A 146 -8.94 9.74 -23.31
C GLY A 146 -9.85 9.36 -24.47
N ASP A 147 -11.15 9.17 -24.17
CA ASP A 147 -12.23 9.65 -25.04
C ASP A 147 -13.56 9.62 -24.25
N TYR A 148 -14.09 10.84 -24.08
CA TYR A 148 -15.41 11.30 -23.60
C TYR A 148 -15.75 11.20 -22.10
#